data_AF-A0A2V7W9E4-F1
#
_entry.id   AF-A0A2V7W9E4-F1
#
_cell.length_a   1.000
_cell.length_b   1.000
_cell.length_c   1.000
_cell.angle_alpha   90.00
_cell.angle_beta   90.00
_cell.angle_gamma   90.00
#
_symmetry.space_group_name_H-M   'P 1'
#
loop_
_entity.id
_entity.type
_entity.pdbx_description
1 polymer ?
#
loop_
_entity_poly.entity_id
_entity_poly.type
_entity_poly.pdbx_seq_one_letter_code
_entity_poly.pdbx_strand_id
1 'polypeptide(L)'
;MLHDDFRNARLAAGLSQAELARRAKVSRRQIQLLETGANVTIDTVRRIAPLLPNLTRITLGGLEMLTANSDLEEVRRRAFALFEDVSRLIYALGAVPPSPQQSGTYRHPSGSESEERTAQRLEKIVEKEKQKGPRSDA
;
A
#
# COMPACT_ATOMS: atom_id res chain seq x y z
N MET A 1 15.55 0.07 16.83
CA MET A 1 14.12 -0.07 17.19
C MET A 1 13.30 0.77 16.22
N LEU A 2 11.98 0.58 16.11
CA LEU A 2 11.15 1.26 15.08
C LEU A 2 11.40 2.77 14.96
N HIS A 3 11.55 3.45 16.10
CA HIS A 3 11.83 4.89 16.14
C HIS A 3 13.19 5.27 15.56
N ASP A 4 14.22 4.43 15.78
CA ASP A 4 15.54 4.61 15.17
C ASP A 4 15.46 4.43 13.65
N ASP A 5 14.67 3.48 13.17
CA ASP A 5 14.52 3.20 11.73
C ASP A 5 13.94 4.43 11.02
N PHE A 6 12.91 5.05 11.60
CA PHE A 6 12.35 6.30 11.08
C PHE A 6 13.34 7.47 11.14
N ARG A 7 14.07 7.61 12.24
CA ARG A 7 15.07 8.69 12.40
C ARG A 7 16.21 8.53 11.39
N ASN A 8 16.77 7.34 11.29
CA ASN A 8 17.86 7.01 10.36
C ASN A 8 17.39 7.18 8.92
N ALA A 9 16.18 6.73 8.61
CA ALA A 9 15.62 6.88 7.28
C ALA A 9 15.47 8.36 6.89
N ARG A 10 14.94 9.18 7.80
CA ARG A 10 14.83 10.63 7.59
C ARG A 10 16.19 11.28 7.36
N LEU A 11 17.19 10.96 8.19
CA LEU A 11 18.53 11.54 8.09
C LEU A 11 19.23 11.16 6.78
N ALA A 12 19.14 9.89 6.37
CA ALA A 12 19.69 9.42 5.10
C ALA A 12 18.99 10.03 3.88
N ALA A 13 17.70 10.36 3.99
CA ALA A 13 16.98 11.14 2.98
C ALA A 13 17.31 12.65 2.98
N GLY A 14 18.19 13.12 3.88
CA GLY A 14 18.56 14.53 3.99
C GLY A 14 17.44 15.45 4.47
N LEU A 15 16.39 14.89 5.10
CA LEU A 15 15.21 15.65 5.51
C LEU A 15 15.34 16.14 6.96
N SER A 16 14.96 17.38 7.22
CA SER A 16 14.73 17.85 8.59
C SER A 16 13.38 17.34 9.11
N GLN A 17 13.19 17.33 10.44
CA GLN A 17 11.88 16.97 11.03
C GLN A 17 10.76 17.92 10.56
N ALA A 18 11.07 19.21 10.42
CA ALA A 18 10.10 20.20 9.94
C ALA A 18 9.74 19.95 8.47
N GLU A 19 10.72 19.59 7.64
CA GLU A 19 10.50 19.26 6.24
C GLU A 19 9.63 18.03 6.07
N LEU A 20 9.95 16.95 6.79
CA LEU A 20 9.16 15.72 6.77
C LEU A 20 7.73 15.97 7.26
N ALA A 21 7.56 16.76 8.33
CA ALA A 21 6.24 17.13 8.85
C ALA A 21 5.38 17.86 7.80
N ARG A 22 5.97 18.83 7.08
CA ARG A 22 5.29 19.55 5.99
C ARG A 22 4.84 18.59 4.88
N ARG A 23 5.73 17.71 4.42
CA ARG A 23 5.44 16.75 3.34
C ARG A 23 4.36 15.75 3.76
N ALA A 24 4.42 15.26 5.00
CA ALA A 24 3.47 14.30 5.55
C ALA A 24 2.14 14.92 5.97
N LYS A 25 2.01 16.26 5.97
CA LYS A 25 0.86 17.00 6.50
C LYS A 25 0.53 16.59 7.95
N VAL A 26 1.57 16.49 8.77
CA VAL A 26 1.49 16.20 10.21
C VAL A 26 2.23 17.27 10.99
N SER A 27 2.00 17.35 12.29
CA SER A 27 2.75 18.28 13.14
C SER A 27 4.20 17.82 13.32
N ARG A 28 5.13 18.77 13.49
CA ARG A 28 6.52 18.46 13.85
C ARG A 28 6.61 17.65 15.16
N ARG A 29 5.70 17.90 16.10
CA ARG A 29 5.59 17.15 17.36
C ARG A 29 5.31 15.66 17.12
N GLN A 30 4.46 15.31 16.15
CA GLN A 30 4.20 13.91 15.79
C GLN A 30 5.45 13.21 15.23
N ILE A 31 6.25 13.91 14.43
CA ILE A 31 7.55 13.37 13.95
C ILE A 31 8.48 13.12 15.13
N GLN A 32 8.61 14.10 16.03
CA GLN A 32 9.45 13.97 17.21
C GLN A 32 9.01 12.79 18.09
N LEU A 33 7.71 12.65 18.37
CA LEU A 33 7.16 11.56 19.16
C LEU A 33 7.49 10.19 18.53
N LEU A 34 7.31 10.05 17.22
CA LEU A 34 7.68 8.84 16.48
C LEU A 34 9.17 8.52 16.61
N GLU A 35 10.06 9.51 16.44
CA GLU A 35 11.51 9.33 16.54
C GLU A 35 12.03 9.10 17.96
N THR A 36 11.24 9.45 18.98
CA THR A 36 11.55 9.17 20.40
C THR A 36 10.94 7.86 20.91
N GLY A 37 10.21 7.13 20.07
CA GLY A 37 9.54 5.88 20.47
C GLY A 37 8.27 6.07 21.31
N ALA A 38 7.69 7.27 21.29
CA ALA A 38 6.40 7.51 21.91
C ALA A 38 5.28 6.93 21.04
N ASN A 39 4.12 6.70 21.66
CA ASN A 39 2.99 6.08 20.97
C ASN A 39 2.43 7.04 19.90
N VAL A 40 2.38 6.58 18.65
CA VAL A 40 1.82 7.33 17.52
C VAL A 40 0.78 6.50 16.79
N THR A 41 -0.17 7.18 16.15
CA THR A 41 -1.23 6.47 15.43
C THR A 41 -0.69 5.81 14.17
N ILE A 42 -1.31 4.69 13.76
CA ILE A 42 -1.01 4.02 12.49
C ILE A 42 -1.20 4.97 11.30
N ASP A 43 -2.17 5.89 11.35
CA ASP A 43 -2.35 6.94 10.32
C ASP A 43 -1.12 7.85 10.20
N THR A 44 -0.50 8.23 11.32
CA THR A 44 0.73 9.02 11.32
C THR A 44 1.86 8.26 10.63
N VAL A 45 2.03 6.98 10.99
CA VAL A 45 3.02 6.09 10.37
C VAL A 45 2.76 5.95 8.85
N ARG A 46 1.50 5.73 8.45
CA ARG A 46 1.08 5.58 7.06
C ARG A 46 1.36 6.82 6.20
N ARG A 47 1.26 8.03 6.77
CA ARG A 47 1.56 9.28 6.05
C ARG A 47 3.06 9.53 5.90
N ILE A 48 3.85 9.11 6.89
CA ILE A 48 5.29 9.38 6.94
C ILE A 48 6.07 8.35 6.13
N ALA A 49 5.76 7.06 6.28
CA ALA A 49 6.54 5.96 5.71
C ALA A 49 6.77 6.07 4.18
N PRO A 50 5.78 6.45 3.34
CA PRO A 50 5.98 6.60 1.90
C PRO A 50 6.96 7.72 1.53
N LEU A 51 7.18 8.70 2.41
CA LEU A 51 8.09 9.82 2.16
C LEU A 51 9.55 9.50 2.49
N LEU A 52 9.81 8.30 3.01
CA LEU A 52 11.13 7.82 3.41
C LEU A 52 11.53 6.68 2.46
N PRO A 53 12.24 6.98 1.34
CA PRO A 53 12.47 6.03 0.26
C PRO A 53 13.32 4.82 0.69
N ASN A 54 14.16 5.00 1.70
CA ASN A 54 15.03 3.97 2.23
C ASN A 54 14.42 3.19 3.40
N LEU A 55 13.18 3.48 3.80
CA LEU A 55 12.44 2.72 4.80
C LEU A 55 11.58 1.68 4.08
N THR A 56 12.05 0.44 3.97
CA THR A 56 11.38 -0.64 3.22
C THR A 56 10.52 -1.55 4.10
N ARG A 57 10.87 -1.68 5.39
CA ARG A 57 10.18 -2.55 6.34
C ARG A 57 9.93 -1.82 7.66
N ILE A 58 8.77 -2.07 8.25
CA ILE A 58 8.34 -1.53 9.54
C ILE A 58 7.82 -2.72 10.37
N THR A 59 8.31 -2.86 11.60
CA THR A 59 7.81 -3.88 12.54
C THR A 59 7.03 -3.20 13.67
N LEU A 60 5.74 -3.49 13.77
CA LEU A 60 4.81 -2.94 14.76
C LEU A 60 4.24 -4.08 15.61
N GLY A 61 4.76 -4.28 16.82
CA GLY A 61 4.20 -5.25 17.77
C GLY A 61 4.08 -6.69 17.22
N GLY A 62 5.03 -7.10 16.38
CA GLY A 62 5.03 -8.42 15.73
C GLY A 62 4.38 -8.45 14.33
N LEU A 63 3.73 -7.38 13.91
CA LEU A 63 3.25 -7.22 12.53
C LEU A 63 4.37 -6.62 11.68
N GLU A 64 4.75 -7.32 10.61
CA GLU A 64 5.65 -6.80 9.58
C GLU A 64 4.82 -6.09 8.50
N MET A 65 5.16 -4.84 8.22
CA MET A 65 4.61 -4.06 7.12
C MET A 65 5.72 -3.76 6.11
N LEU A 66 5.46 -4.09 4.84
CA LEU A 66 6.25 -3.63 3.71
C LEU A 66 5.76 -2.24 3.31
N THR A 67 6.67 -1.30 3.11
CA THR A 67 6.31 0.04 2.64
C THR A 67 6.20 0.05 1.11
N ALA A 68 5.45 1.02 0.58
CA ALA A 68 5.34 1.25 -0.85
C ALA A 68 6.67 1.65 -1.52
N ASN A 69 7.72 1.91 -0.72
CA ASN A 69 9.06 2.25 -1.19
C ASN A 69 9.95 1.01 -1.38
N SER A 70 9.39 -0.18 -1.22
CA SER A 70 10.01 -1.40 -1.74
C SER A 70 10.26 -1.19 -3.23
N ASP A 71 11.52 -1.20 -3.67
CA ASP A 71 11.88 -1.03 -5.08
C ASP A 71 11.25 -2.17 -5.89
N LEU A 72 10.05 -1.93 -6.41
CA LEU A 72 9.28 -2.86 -7.22
C LEU A 72 10.07 -3.26 -8.46
N GLU A 73 10.93 -2.37 -8.98
CA GLU A 73 11.79 -2.66 -10.12
C GLU A 73 12.98 -3.54 -9.73
N GLU A 74 13.51 -3.42 -8.51
CA GLU A 74 14.48 -4.39 -7.99
C GLU A 74 13.85 -5.76 -7.73
N VAL A 75 12.66 -5.81 -7.13
CA VAL A 75 11.91 -7.06 -6.93
C VAL A 75 11.60 -7.72 -8.29
N ARG A 76 11.15 -6.92 -9.26
CA ARG A 76 10.90 -7.35 -10.63
C ARG A 76 12.17 -7.89 -11.30
N ARG A 77 13.29 -7.16 -11.24
CA ARG A 77 14.58 -7.59 -11.79
C ARG A 77 15.03 -8.92 -11.19
N ARG A 78 14.95 -9.08 -9.87
CA ARG A 78 15.30 -10.34 -9.19
C ARG A 78 14.38 -11.49 -9.60
N ALA A 79 13.08 -11.24 -9.70
CA ALA A 79 12.11 -12.25 -10.12
C ALA A 79 12.37 -12.72 -11.56
N PHE A 80 12.70 -11.81 -12.48
CA PHE A 80 13.06 -12.16 -13.85
C PHE A 80 14.36 -12.97 -13.94
N ALA A 81 15.41 -12.58 -13.20
CA ALA A 81 16.65 -13.33 -13.16
C ALA A 81 16.43 -14.78 -12.66
N LEU A 82 15.64 -14.94 -11.59
CA LEU A 82 15.31 -16.25 -11.03
C LEU A 82 14.51 -17.10 -12.03
N PHE A 83 13.58 -16.48 -12.77
CA PHE A 83 12.82 -17.15 -13.81
C PHE A 83 13.70 -17.62 -14.97
N GLU A 84 14.67 -16.81 -15.40
CA GLU A 84 15.63 -17.22 -16.44
C GLU A 84 16.48 -18.41 -16.00
N ASP A 85 16.99 -18.39 -14.77
CA ASP A 85 17.80 -19.48 -14.22
C ASP A 85 17.01 -20.79 -14.12
N VAL A 86 15.78 -20.72 -13.61
CA VAL A 86 14.87 -21.87 -13.54
C VAL A 86 14.50 -22.37 -14.94
N SER A 87 14.25 -21.47 -15.88
CA SER A 87 13.91 -21.84 -17.26
C SER A 87 15.07 -22.56 -17.94
N ARG A 88 16.31 -22.08 -17.76
CA ARG A 88 17.51 -22.77 -18.27
C ARG A 88 17.65 -24.17 -17.69
N LEU A 89 17.37 -24.34 -16.41
CA LEU A 89 17.44 -25.63 -15.73
C LEU A 89 16.34 -26.58 -16.20
N ILE A 90 15.11 -26.09 -16.41
CA ILE A 90 13.99 -26.84 -17.01
C ILE A 90 14.33 -27.28 -18.45
N TYR A 91 14.89 -26.38 -19.26
CA TYR A 91 15.36 -26.70 -20.62
C TYR A 91 16.47 -27.77 -20.59
N ALA A 92 17.43 -27.66 -19.67
CA ALA A 92 18.51 -28.65 -19.53
C ALA A 92 17.99 -30.03 -19.11
N LEU A 93 16.85 -30.08 -18.40
CA LEU A 93 16.15 -31.32 -18.03
C LEU A 93 15.24 -31.86 -19.15
N GLY A 94 15.23 -31.23 -20.34
CA GLY A 94 14.42 -31.67 -21.48
C GLY A 94 12.93 -31.36 -21.36
N ALA A 95 12.54 -30.55 -20.37
CA ALA A 95 11.17 -30.08 -20.22
C ALA A 95 10.99 -28.75 -20.95
N VAL A 96 9.80 -28.54 -21.56
CA VAL A 96 9.43 -27.24 -22.15
C VAL A 96 8.91 -26.36 -21.00
N PRO A 97 9.54 -25.21 -20.71
CA PRO A 97 9.01 -24.32 -19.68
C PRO A 97 7.66 -23.77 -20.13
N PRO A 98 6.71 -23.57 -19.19
CA PRO A 98 5.49 -22.86 -19.51
C PRO A 98 5.86 -21.45 -19.98
N SER A 99 5.45 -21.09 -21.19
CA SER A 99 5.59 -19.73 -21.68
C SER A 99 4.98 -18.78 -20.64
N PRO A 100 5.65 -17.67 -20.29
CA PRO A 100 5.01 -16.64 -19.49
C PRO A 100 3.81 -16.15 -20.28
N GLN A 101 2.62 -16.67 -19.93
CA GLN A 101 1.38 -16.11 -20.40
C GLN A 101 1.45 -14.67 -19.97
N GLN A 102 1.54 -13.76 -20.94
CA GLN A 102 1.32 -12.35 -20.70
C GLN A 102 -0.02 -12.29 -20.00
N SER A 103 0.01 -12.12 -18.68
CA SER A 103 -1.16 -11.98 -17.84
C SER A 103 -1.99 -10.93 -18.54
N GLY A 104 -3.16 -11.38 -19.02
CA GLY A 104 -3.98 -10.61 -19.92
C GLY A 104 -4.06 -9.18 -19.42
N THR A 105 -3.96 -8.23 -20.35
CA THR A 105 -4.42 -6.87 -20.11
C THR A 105 -5.68 -6.97 -19.27
N TYR A 106 -5.61 -6.56 -17.99
CA TYR A 106 -6.80 -6.31 -17.21
C TYR A 106 -7.53 -5.23 -17.99
N ARG A 107 -8.46 -5.66 -18.83
CA ARG A 107 -9.40 -4.78 -19.49
C ARG A 107 -10.25 -4.27 -18.35
N HIS A 108 -9.87 -3.14 -17.77
CA HIS A 108 -10.81 -2.35 -16.99
C HIS A 108 -12.07 -2.23 -17.84
N PRO A 109 -13.23 -2.79 -17.41
CA PRO A 109 -14.48 -2.34 -18.00
C PRO A 109 -14.53 -0.84 -17.73
N SER A 110 -14.56 -0.04 -18.80
CA SER A 110 -14.72 1.40 -18.73
C SER A 110 -15.89 1.71 -17.80
N GLY A 111 -15.58 2.33 -16.66
CA GLY A 111 -16.53 2.70 -15.62
C GLY A 111 -17.46 3.81 -16.07
N SER A 112 -18.54 3.45 -16.74
CA SER A 112 -19.71 4.32 -16.83
C SER A 112 -20.98 3.53 -16.54
N GLU A 113 -21.22 2.44 -17.28
CA GLU A 113 -22.49 1.71 -17.15
C GLU A 113 -22.63 0.91 -15.84
N SER A 114 -21.52 0.37 -15.32
CA SER A 114 -21.53 -0.42 -14.07
C SER A 114 -21.69 0.44 -12.82
N GLU A 115 -21.07 1.62 -12.81
CA GLU A 115 -21.15 2.55 -11.69
C GLU A 115 -22.53 3.23 -11.64
N GLU A 116 -23.06 3.66 -12.79
CA GLU A 116 -24.42 4.21 -12.88
C GLU A 116 -25.49 3.19 -12.46
N ARG A 117 -25.36 1.93 -12.89
CA ARG A 117 -26.30 0.87 -12.45
C ARG A 117 -26.20 0.61 -10.96
N THR A 118 -25.01 0.71 -10.37
CA THR A 118 -24.81 0.50 -8.94
C THR A 118 -25.37 1.69 -8.14
N ALA A 119 -25.16 2.92 -8.61
CA ALA A 119 -25.74 4.13 -8.04
C ALA A 119 -27.27 4.12 -8.09
N GLN A 120 -27.87 3.79 -9.25
CA GLN A 120 -29.34 3.67 -9.39
C GLN A 120 -29.94 2.58 -8.49
N ARG A 121 -29.18 1.51 -8.22
CA ARG A 121 -29.63 0.43 -7.32
C ARG A 121 -29.64 0.90 -5.87
N LEU A 122 -28.65 1.69 -5.47
CA LEU A 122 -28.54 2.26 -4.12
C LEU A 122 -29.62 3.33 -3.89
N GLU A 123 -29.89 4.22 -4.84
CA GLU A 123 -30.96 5.21 -4.75
C GLU A 123 -32.33 4.55 -4.55
N LYS A 124 -32.65 3.51 -5.34
CA LYS A 124 -33.91 2.76 -5.18
C LYS A 124 -34.06 2.10 -3.82
N ILE A 125 -32.96 1.71 -3.17
CA ILE A 125 -32.99 1.11 -1.83
C ILE A 125 -33.25 2.19 -0.79
N VAL A 126 -32.55 3.34 -0.87
CA VAL A 126 -32.74 4.46 0.05
C VAL A 126 -34.16 5.04 -0.05
N GLU A 127 -34.73 5.11 -1.25
CA GLU A 127 -36.08 5.62 -1.45
C GLU A 127 -37.16 4.65 -0.94
N LYS A 128 -36.93 3.34 -1.08
CA LYS A 128 -37.76 2.31 -0.43
C LYS A 128 -37.71 2.37 1.09
N GLU A 129 -36.56 2.71 1.68
CA GLU A 129 -36.46 2.89 3.12
C GLU A 129 -37.14 4.16 3.62
N LYS A 130 -37.06 5.27 2.87
CA LYS A 130 -37.79 6.50 3.24
C LYS A 130 -39.32 6.36 3.18
N GLN A 131 -39.84 5.52 2.28
CA GLN A 131 -41.29 5.24 2.20
C GLN A 131 -41.78 4.26 3.27
N LYS A 132 -40.89 3.41 3.82
CA LYS A 132 -41.16 2.71 5.08
C LYS A 132 -40.91 3.66 6.23
N GLY A 133 -41.84 4.60 6.43
CA GLY A 133 -41.94 5.37 7.67
C GLY A 133 -41.88 4.45 8.90
N PRO A 134 -41.47 4.98 10.06
CA PRO A 134 -41.19 4.18 11.25
C PRO A 134 -42.39 3.29 11.55
N ARG A 135 -42.14 1.97 11.68
CA ARG A 135 -43.09 1.08 12.32
C ARG A 135 -43.40 1.65 13.70
N SER A 136 -44.58 2.23 13.84
CA SER A 136 -45.15 2.55 15.14
C SER A 136 -45.48 1.22 15.81
N ASP A 137 -44.53 0.68 16.56
CA ASP A 137 -44.85 -0.34 17.55
C ASP A 137 -45.43 0.40 18.76
N ALA A 138 -46.76 0.34 18.86
CA ALA A 138 -47.54 0.59 20.08
C ALA A 138 -47.81 -0.75 20.76
#